data_AF-A0A2P5HMT5-F1
#
_entry.id   AF-A0A2P5HMT5-F1
#
_cell.length_a   1.000
_cell.length_b   1.000
_cell.length_c   1.000
_cell.angle_alpha   90.00
_cell.angle_beta   90.00
_cell.angle_gamma   90.00
#
_symmetry.space_group_name_H-M   'P 1'
#
loop_
_entity.id
_entity.type
_entity.pdbx_description
1 polymer ?
#
loop_
_entity_poly.entity_id
_entity_poly.type
_entity_poly.pdbx_seq_one_letter_code
_entity_poly.pdbx_strand_id
1 'polypeptide(L)'
;MMLLKSTLLDVVVLLGLSGLANAACGGFDLGVTEPRDLGGEMAQYKIYEDDCALSQDLQLNSTTGHCDSRYFVCRPLTTEIYAYDDPVTGLAYACVDNPVGTETCGADDEVNLCCNLGYPPSSDEPIYN
;
A
#
# COMPACT_ATOMS: atom_id res chain seq x y z
N MET A 1 31.43 -28.68 39.93
CA MET A 1 31.88 -27.27 39.93
C MET A 1 31.59 -26.74 38.54
N MET A 2 30.64 -25.81 38.44
CA MET A 2 30.10 -25.20 37.20
C MET A 2 31.19 -24.50 36.39
N LEU A 3 30.96 -24.26 35.09
CA LEU A 3 31.39 -23.12 34.25
C LEU A 3 31.43 -23.60 32.78
N LEU A 4 30.83 -22.99 31.76
CA LEU A 4 29.87 -21.89 31.61
C LEU A 4 29.36 -22.06 30.15
N LYS A 5 28.05 -21.95 29.91
CA LYS A 5 27.44 -22.02 28.58
C LYS A 5 27.83 -20.76 27.78
N SER A 6 28.41 -20.93 26.60
CA SER A 6 28.63 -19.84 25.64
C SER A 6 27.68 -20.00 24.45
N THR A 7 26.45 -19.52 24.60
CA THR A 7 25.55 -19.26 23.48
C THR A 7 26.02 -17.98 22.80
N LEU A 8 26.57 -18.11 21.60
CA LEU A 8 26.88 -16.99 20.71
C LEU A 8 25.55 -16.36 20.30
N LEU A 9 25.38 -15.08 20.64
CA LEU A 9 24.25 -14.25 20.24
C LEU A 9 24.67 -13.54 18.94
N ASP A 10 24.22 -14.05 17.79
CA ASP A 10 24.36 -13.35 16.51
C ASP A 10 23.42 -12.14 16.50
N VAL A 11 23.97 -10.96 16.80
CA VAL A 11 23.27 -9.69 16.67
C VAL A 11 23.28 -9.31 15.18
N VAL A 12 22.21 -9.66 14.46
CA VAL A 12 21.94 -9.11 13.13
C VAL A 12 21.50 -7.66 13.34
N VAL A 13 22.42 -6.72 13.13
CA VAL A 13 22.10 -5.29 12.99
C VAL A 13 21.55 -5.09 11.59
N LEU A 14 20.22 -5.12 11.43
CA LEU A 14 19.55 -4.54 10.27
C LEU A 14 19.73 -3.03 10.35
N LEU A 15 20.71 -2.51 9.62
CA LEU A 15 20.81 -1.10 9.31
C LEU A 15 19.60 -0.74 8.45
N GLY A 16 18.53 -0.26 9.10
CA GLY A 16 17.46 0.44 8.43
C GLY A 16 18.06 1.65 7.75
N LEU A 17 18.28 1.56 6.44
CA LEU A 17 18.32 2.74 5.59
C LEU A 17 16.93 3.35 5.72
N SER A 18 16.79 4.31 6.64
CA SER A 18 15.69 5.27 6.59
C SER A 18 15.95 6.11 5.33
N GLY A 19 15.60 5.53 4.17
CA GLY A 19 15.32 6.32 2.98
C GLY A 19 14.41 7.44 3.43
N LEU A 20 14.72 8.66 3.01
CA LEU A 20 13.92 9.83 3.30
C LEU A 20 12.48 9.49 2.90
N ALA A 21 11.62 9.17 3.86
CA ALA A 21 10.22 8.94 3.61
C ALA A 21 9.66 10.27 3.14
N ASN A 22 9.48 10.38 1.83
CA ASN A 22 8.60 11.39 1.28
C ASN A 22 7.21 10.84 1.59
N ALA A 23 6.40 11.58 2.35
CA ALA A 23 5.08 11.16 2.81
C ALA A 23 4.33 10.37 1.73
N ALA A 24 3.58 9.32 2.13
CA ALA A 24 3.01 8.39 1.17
C ALA A 24 2.05 9.06 0.20
N CYS A 25 1.36 10.10 0.66
CA CYS A 25 0.49 10.99 -0.11
C CYS A 25 0.17 12.21 0.76
N GLY A 26 0.90 13.32 0.61
CA GLY A 26 0.72 14.50 1.48
C GLY A 26 -0.73 15.02 1.51
N GLY A 27 -1.43 14.88 2.65
CA GLY A 27 -2.82 15.29 2.81
C GLY A 27 -3.88 14.22 2.55
N PHE A 28 -3.46 12.96 2.42
CA PHE A 28 -4.32 11.78 2.32
C PHE A 28 -4.05 10.81 3.47
N ASP A 29 -5.01 9.94 3.76
CA ASP A 29 -4.86 8.93 4.82
C ASP A 29 -3.94 7.78 4.42
N LEU A 30 -3.98 7.34 3.15
CA LEU A 30 -3.25 6.18 2.66
C LEU A 30 -2.59 6.43 1.30
N GLY A 31 -1.47 5.75 1.08
CA GLY A 31 -0.83 5.59 -0.23
C GLY A 31 -0.83 4.14 -0.69
N VAL A 32 -1.11 3.89 -1.97
CA VAL A 32 -1.08 2.56 -2.59
C VAL A 32 0.00 2.53 -3.66
N THR A 33 0.88 1.52 -3.61
CA THR A 33 1.93 1.37 -4.61
C THR A 33 1.42 0.84 -5.95
N GLU A 34 2.25 0.94 -7.00
CA GLU A 34 2.10 0.07 -8.16
C GLU A 34 2.20 -1.41 -7.78
N PRO A 35 1.55 -2.32 -8.56
CA PRO A 35 1.77 -3.74 -8.40
C PRO A 35 3.21 -4.12 -8.72
N ARG A 36 3.91 -4.71 -7.76
CA ARG A 36 5.18 -5.38 -8.02
C ARG A 36 4.95 -6.84 -8.38
N ASP A 37 5.42 -7.28 -9.54
CA ASP A 37 5.41 -8.69 -9.91
C ASP A 37 6.31 -9.50 -8.96
N LEU A 38 5.76 -10.56 -8.37
CA LEU A 38 6.49 -11.51 -7.52
C LEU A 38 6.87 -12.80 -8.26
N GLY A 39 6.47 -12.95 -9.52
CA GLY A 39 6.50 -14.19 -10.27
C GLY A 39 5.39 -15.15 -9.85
N GLY A 40 5.23 -16.24 -10.61
CA GLY A 40 4.24 -17.27 -10.29
C GLY A 40 2.78 -16.78 -10.27
N GLU A 41 2.46 -15.80 -11.13
CA GLU A 41 1.12 -15.19 -11.23
C GLU A 41 0.68 -14.44 -9.97
N MET A 42 1.63 -13.83 -9.25
CA MET A 42 1.36 -13.05 -8.06
C MET A 42 1.86 -11.61 -8.22
N ALA A 43 1.03 -10.65 -7.82
CA ALA A 43 1.38 -9.24 -7.73
C ALA A 43 1.28 -8.76 -6.28
N GLN A 44 2.19 -7.88 -5.87
CA GLN A 44 2.23 -7.26 -4.55
C GLN A 44 1.80 -5.81 -4.64
N TYR A 45 0.84 -5.41 -3.82
CA TYR A 45 0.52 -4.02 -3.54
C TYR A 45 0.86 -3.74 -2.08
N LYS A 46 1.51 -2.61 -1.82
CA LYS A 46 1.71 -2.14 -0.45
C LYS A 46 0.79 -0.96 -0.20
N ILE A 47 0.21 -0.94 1.00
CA ILE A 47 -0.60 0.15 1.49
C ILE A 47 0.16 0.81 2.64
N TYR A 48 0.46 2.09 2.47
CA TYR A 48 1.18 2.91 3.42
C TYR A 48 0.22 3.91 4.09
N GLU A 49 0.44 4.19 5.37
CA GLU A 49 -0.12 5.37 6.03
C GLU A 49 0.58 6.64 5.52
N ASP A 50 0.04 7.82 5.85
CA ASP A 50 0.55 9.11 5.41
C ASP A 50 2.03 9.34 5.76
N ASP A 51 2.49 8.76 6.87
CA ASP A 51 3.86 8.82 7.37
C ASP A 51 4.80 7.74 6.80
N CYS A 52 4.36 7.00 5.78
CA CYS A 52 5.04 5.84 5.20
C CYS A 52 5.20 4.63 6.14
N ALA A 53 4.43 4.54 7.23
CA ALA A 53 4.27 3.28 7.95
C ALA A 53 3.54 2.26 7.06
N LEU A 54 4.09 1.06 6.93
CA LEU A 54 3.43 -0.01 6.17
C LEU A 54 2.21 -0.50 6.94
N SER A 55 1.02 -0.22 6.40
CA SER A 55 -0.26 -0.68 6.93
C SER A 55 -0.57 -2.10 6.46
N GLN A 56 -0.41 -2.37 5.16
CA GLN A 56 -0.70 -3.68 4.56
C GLN A 56 0.29 -4.06 3.46
N ASP A 57 0.51 -5.36 3.33
CA ASP A 57 1.25 -6.00 2.25
C ASP A 57 0.34 -7.04 1.57
N LEU A 58 -0.29 -6.64 0.48
CA LEU A 58 -1.32 -7.42 -0.21
C LEU A 58 -0.70 -8.19 -1.37
N GLN A 59 -0.82 -9.51 -1.34
CA GLN A 59 -0.45 -10.36 -2.47
C GLN A 59 -1.70 -10.89 -3.16
N LEU A 60 -1.84 -10.54 -4.44
CA LEU A 60 -2.99 -10.89 -5.27
C LEU A 60 -2.56 -11.82 -6.40
N ASN A 61 -3.46 -12.73 -6.78
CA ASN A 61 -3.26 -13.50 -8.00
C ASN A 61 -3.45 -12.57 -9.21
N SER A 62 -2.41 -12.42 -10.02
CA SER A 62 -2.39 -11.51 -11.17
C SER A 62 -3.29 -11.98 -12.32
N THR A 63 -3.64 -13.28 -12.38
CA THR A 63 -4.55 -13.82 -13.39
C THR A 63 -6.00 -13.43 -13.11
N THR A 64 -6.39 -13.35 -11.83
CA THR A 64 -7.67 -12.76 -11.41
C THR A 64 -7.62 -11.24 -11.50
N GLY A 65 -6.48 -10.63 -11.17
CA GLY A 65 -6.30 -9.18 -11.22
C GLY A 65 -6.92 -8.46 -10.02
N HIS A 66 -6.56 -7.18 -9.84
CA HIS A 66 -6.97 -6.40 -8.67
C HIS A 66 -8.46 -6.07 -8.64
N CYS A 67 -9.11 -5.86 -9.79
CA CYS A 67 -10.53 -5.52 -9.87
C CYS A 67 -11.48 -6.66 -9.48
N ASP A 68 -11.02 -7.90 -9.57
CA ASP A 68 -11.76 -9.08 -9.13
C ASP A 68 -11.38 -9.51 -7.70
N SER A 69 -10.51 -8.73 -7.05
CA SER A 69 -10.15 -8.93 -5.64
C SER A 69 -11.21 -8.33 -4.71
N ARG A 70 -11.21 -8.76 -3.45
CA ARG A 70 -12.04 -8.16 -2.38
C ARG A 70 -11.47 -6.85 -1.81
N TYR A 71 -10.34 -6.38 -2.31
CA TYR A 71 -9.59 -5.26 -1.72
C TYR A 71 -9.70 -3.98 -2.54
N PHE A 72 -9.79 -4.10 -3.86
CA PHE A 72 -9.85 -2.95 -4.74
C PHE A 72 -11.18 -2.90 -5.47
N VAL A 73 -11.77 -1.71 -5.52
CA VAL A 73 -12.93 -1.43 -6.35
C VAL A 73 -12.43 -0.66 -7.57
N CYS A 74 -12.78 -1.14 -8.76
CA CYS A 74 -12.42 -0.51 -10.01
C CYS A 74 -13.59 0.24 -10.63
N ARG A 75 -13.30 1.34 -11.34
CA ARG A 75 -14.36 2.10 -12.01
C ARG A 75 -15.11 1.19 -12.99
N PRO A 76 -16.42 1.40 -13.19
CA PRO A 76 -17.18 0.62 -14.15
C PRO A 76 -16.52 0.65 -15.52
N LEU A 77 -16.35 -0.54 -16.12
CA LEU A 77 -15.80 -0.75 -17.46
C LEU A 77 -14.30 -0.38 -17.62
N THR A 78 -13.56 -0.15 -16.53
CA THR A 78 -12.11 0.06 -16.58
C THR A 78 -11.38 -0.90 -15.63
N THR A 79 -10.04 -0.89 -15.71
CA THR A 79 -9.17 -1.55 -14.73
C THR A 79 -8.58 -0.56 -13.72
N GLU A 80 -9.12 0.67 -13.66
CA GLU A 80 -8.60 1.73 -12.81
C GLU A 80 -9.19 1.59 -11.40
N ILE A 81 -8.32 1.46 -10.40
CA ILE A 81 -8.70 1.43 -9.00
C ILE A 81 -9.18 2.82 -8.60
N TYR A 82 -10.36 2.91 -8.00
CA TYR A 82 -10.89 4.17 -7.46
C TYR A 82 -11.30 4.05 -5.99
N ALA A 83 -11.24 2.84 -5.41
CA ALA A 83 -11.38 2.65 -3.99
C ALA A 83 -10.60 1.43 -3.48
N TYR A 84 -10.27 1.48 -2.20
CA TYR A 84 -9.65 0.40 -1.43
C TYR A 84 -10.53 0.05 -0.23
N ASP A 85 -10.89 -1.22 -0.10
CA ASP A 85 -11.59 -1.79 1.05
C ASP A 85 -10.59 -2.50 1.96
N ASP A 86 -10.34 -1.94 3.14
CA ASP A 86 -9.40 -2.50 4.11
C ASP A 86 -10.01 -3.74 4.78
N PRO A 87 -9.41 -4.94 4.58
CA PRO A 87 -9.94 -6.18 5.13
C PRO A 87 -9.77 -6.32 6.64
N VAL A 88 -8.86 -5.54 7.26
CA VAL A 88 -8.55 -5.60 8.69
C VAL A 88 -9.44 -4.65 9.48
N THR A 89 -9.58 -3.41 9.02
CA THR A 89 -10.41 -2.41 9.70
C THR A 89 -11.87 -2.41 9.24
N GLY A 90 -12.15 -2.91 8.04
CA GLY A 90 -13.47 -2.84 7.41
C GLY A 90 -13.83 -1.45 6.89
N LEU A 91 -12.86 -0.53 6.84
CA LEU A 91 -13.04 0.82 6.30
C LEU A 91 -12.85 0.81 4.78
N ALA A 92 -13.53 1.72 4.11
CA ALA A 92 -13.39 1.95 2.68
C ALA A 92 -12.77 3.32 2.43
N TYR A 93 -11.90 3.40 1.43
CA TYR A 93 -11.14 4.59 1.08
C TYR A 93 -11.33 4.92 -0.39
N ALA A 94 -11.62 6.18 -0.69
CA ALA A 94 -11.70 6.71 -2.04
C ALA A 94 -10.31 7.05 -2.51
N CYS A 95 -9.91 6.52 -3.67
CA CYS A 95 -8.57 6.69 -4.22
C CYS A 95 -8.59 7.57 -5.46
N VAL A 96 -7.54 8.35 -5.62
CA VAL A 96 -7.22 9.12 -6.83
C VAL A 96 -5.78 8.83 -7.23
N ASP A 97 -5.45 9.05 -8.49
CA ASP A 97 -4.05 9.04 -8.93
C ASP A 97 -3.22 10.00 -8.08
N ASN A 98 -1.98 9.59 -7.77
CA ASN A 98 -1.08 10.39 -6.96
C ASN A 98 -0.91 11.79 -7.59
N PRO A 99 -1.36 12.87 -6.93
CA PRO A 99 -1.33 14.22 -7.49
C PRO A 99 0.10 14.77 -7.60
N VAL A 100 1.04 14.24 -6.82
CA VAL A 100 2.46 14.60 -6.84
C VAL A 100 3.25 13.71 -7.80
N GLY A 101 2.89 12.43 -7.89
CA GLY A 101 3.42 11.45 -8.85
C GLY A 101 4.90 11.09 -8.66
N THR A 102 5.51 11.46 -7.54
CA THR A 102 6.95 11.18 -7.26
C THR A 102 7.18 10.75 -5.81
N GLU A 103 6.11 10.51 -5.04
CA GLU A 103 6.21 10.10 -3.64
C GLU A 103 6.59 8.61 -3.55
N THR A 104 7.47 8.30 -2.59
CA THR A 104 7.99 6.96 -2.38
C THR A 104 8.14 6.65 -0.89
N CYS A 105 7.68 5.48 -0.46
CA CYS A 105 7.82 4.98 0.92
C CYS A 105 8.92 3.92 1.07
N GLY A 106 9.90 3.97 0.18
CA GLY A 106 11.00 3.02 0.06
C GLY A 106 11.72 3.23 -1.27
N ALA A 107 12.87 2.59 -1.45
CA ALA A 107 13.63 2.73 -2.70
C ALA A 107 12.86 2.20 -3.93
N ASP A 108 12.03 1.18 -3.73
CA ASP A 108 11.30 0.46 -4.80
C ASP A 108 9.77 0.57 -4.65
N ASP A 109 9.29 1.43 -3.75
CA ASP A 109 7.87 1.53 -3.41
C ASP A 109 7.32 2.91 -3.84
N GLU A 110 7.12 3.06 -5.14
CA GLU A 110 6.46 4.23 -5.73
C GLU A 110 4.96 4.20 -5.42
N VAL A 111 4.45 5.31 -4.87
CA VAL A 111 3.03 5.45 -4.56
C VAL A 111 2.29 6.04 -5.76
N ASN A 112 1.31 5.29 -6.28
CA ASN A 112 0.54 5.67 -7.45
C ASN A 112 -0.87 6.14 -7.14
N LEU A 113 -1.45 5.72 -6.01
CA LEU A 113 -2.78 6.16 -5.62
C LEU A 113 -2.74 6.74 -4.22
N CYS A 114 -3.48 7.82 -4.03
CA CYS A 114 -3.70 8.47 -2.76
C CYS A 114 -5.15 8.32 -2.35
N CYS A 115 -5.39 7.83 -1.13
CA CYS A 115 -6.72 7.47 -0.68
C CYS A 115 -7.10 8.16 0.63
N ASN A 116 -8.35 8.60 0.73
CA ASN A 116 -8.94 9.17 1.94
C ASN A 116 -10.14 8.35 2.40
N LEU A 117 -10.39 8.35 3.70
CA LEU A 117 -11.49 7.62 4.31
C LEU A 117 -12.84 8.08 3.73
N GLY A 118 -13.64 7.09 3.32
CA GLY A 118 -14.95 7.27 2.73
C GLY A 118 -15.05 6.56 1.38
N TYR A 119 -16.25 6.13 1.00
CA TYR A 119 -16.46 5.71 -0.38
C TYR A 119 -16.36 6.92 -1.30
N PRO A 120 -15.78 6.78 -2.50
CA PRO A 120 -15.89 7.80 -3.52
C PRO A 120 -17.37 8.09 -3.73
N PRO A 121 -17.77 9.36 -3.89
CA PRO A 121 -19.15 9.68 -4.19
C PRO A 121 -19.61 8.78 -5.35
N SER A 122 -20.82 8.21 -5.24
CA SER A 122 -21.46 7.56 -6.37
C SER A 122 -21.29 8.45 -7.60
N SER A 123 -21.04 7.90 -8.79
CA SER A 123 -20.68 8.62 -10.02
C SER A 123 -21.55 9.83 -10.43
N ASP A 124 -22.64 10.09 -9.70
CA ASP A 124 -23.52 11.25 -9.80
C ASP A 124 -23.18 12.42 -8.87
N GLU A 125 -22.26 12.28 -7.91
CA GLU A 125 -21.82 13.36 -7.03
C GLU A 125 -20.41 13.83 -7.39
N PRO A 126 -20.21 15.12 -7.69
CA PRO A 126 -18.90 15.66 -7.98
C PRO A 126 -18.00 15.60 -6.75
N ILE A 127 -16.74 15.18 -6.95
CA ILE A 127 -15.68 15.30 -5.95
C ILE A 127 -15.43 16.79 -5.77
N TYR A 128 -16.06 17.40 -4.76
CA TYR A 128 -15.80 18.78 -4.38
C TYR A 128 -14.48 18.86 -3.62
N ASN A 129 -13.49 19.51 -4.24
CA ASN A 129 -12.37 20.15 -3.54
C ASN A 129 -12.81 21.48 -2.94
#